data_AF-A0A060HVX1-F1
#
_entry.id   AF-A0A060HVX1-F1
#
_cell.length_a   1.000
_cell.length_b   1.000
_cell.length_c   1.000
_cell.angle_alpha   90.00
_cell.angle_beta   90.00
_cell.angle_gamma   90.00
#
_symmetry.space_group_name_H-M   'P 1'
#
loop_
_entity.id
_entity.type
_entity.pdbx_description
1 polymer ?
#
loop_
_entity_poly.entity_id
_entity_poly.type
_entity_poly.pdbx_seq_one_letter_code
_entity_poly.pdbx_strand_id
1 'polypeptide(L)' 'MSITNHSSAPGATVHFEHYCEEAGCRKWGGFGHSPSKAIPVRWWCWEHFPYKSYEQEQALRRKIEAD' A
#
# COMPACT_ATOMS: atom_id res chain seq x y z
N MET A 1 24.92 -15.96 9.45
CA MET A 1 23.59 -15.54 8.97
C MET A 1 22.55 -16.33 9.77
N SER A 2 22.02 -15.78 10.87
CA SER A 2 20.99 -16.47 11.67
C SER A 2 19.63 -16.31 11.02
N ILE A 3 18.98 -17.44 10.73
CA ILE A 3 17.62 -17.52 10.17
C ILE A 3 16.51 -17.31 11.22
N THR A 4 16.88 -16.98 12.46
CA THR A 4 16.00 -17.05 13.64
C THR A 4 15.44 -15.68 14.04
N ASN A 5 14.87 -14.92 13.09
CA ASN A 5 14.12 -13.69 13.40
C ASN A 5 12.62 -13.87 13.11
N HIS A 6 12.06 -15.02 13.52
CA HIS A 6 10.63 -15.26 13.49
C HIS A 6 10.07 -15.06 14.90
N SER A 7 9.19 -14.09 15.08
CA SER A 7 8.47 -13.90 16.34
C SER A 7 7.47 -15.04 16.56
N SER A 8 7.46 -15.65 17.75
CA SER A 8 6.43 -16.60 18.16
C SER A 8 5.14 -15.91 18.67
N ALA A 9 5.04 -14.59 18.49
CA ALA A 9 3.88 -13.82 18.89
C ALA A 9 2.63 -14.29 18.11
N PRO A 10 1.45 -14.35 18.76
CA PRO A 10 0.21 -14.66 18.06
C PRO A 10 0.01 -13.70 16.87
N GLY A 11 -0.16 -14.23 15.67
CA GLY A 11 -0.34 -13.43 14.45
C GLY A 11 0.94 -13.13 13.65
N ALA A 12 2.13 -13.50 14.13
CA ALA A 12 3.38 -13.23 13.42
C ALA A 12 3.51 -13.93 12.05
N THR A 13 2.71 -14.96 11.79
CA THR A 13 2.64 -15.68 10.51
C THR A 13 1.48 -15.21 9.62
N VAL A 14 0.64 -14.29 10.09
CA VAL A 14 -0.54 -13.85 9.37
C VAL A 14 -0.16 -12.72 8.42
N HIS A 15 0.04 -13.09 7.16
CA HIS A 15 0.14 -12.13 6.07
C HIS A 15 -1.26 -11.89 5.49
N PHE A 16 -1.71 -10.65 5.50
CA PHE A 16 -2.93 -10.26 4.81
C PHE A 16 -2.57 -9.80 3.40
N GLU A 17 -3.20 -10.40 2.40
CA GLU A 17 -3.05 -9.97 1.01
C GLU A 17 -3.81 -8.66 0.79
N HIS A 18 -3.06 -7.62 0.43
CA HIS A 18 -3.59 -6.28 0.20
C HIS A 18 -3.32 -5.88 -1.25
N TYR A 19 -4.35 -5.96 -2.08
CA TYR A 19 -4.29 -5.46 -3.45
C TYR A 19 -4.73 -4.00 -3.52
N CYS A 20 -4.34 -3.33 -4.58
CA CYS A 20 -4.82 -1.99 -4.89
C CYS A 20 -6.36 -1.99 -5.08
N GLU A 21 -7.04 -1.04 -4.44
CA GLU A 21 -8.50 -0.87 -4.50
C GLU A 21 -8.98 -0.48 -5.91
N GLU A 22 -8.12 0.16 -6.70
CA GLU A 22 -8.45 0.60 -8.06
C GLU A 22 -8.90 -0.57 -8.95
N ALA A 23 -10.06 -0.42 -9.58
CA ALA A 23 -10.66 -1.46 -10.40
C ALA A 23 -9.72 -1.84 -11.56
N GLY A 24 -9.37 -3.13 -11.66
CA GLY A 24 -8.47 -3.64 -12.69
C GLY A 24 -6.98 -3.49 -12.37
N CYS A 25 -6.61 -2.82 -11.26
CA CYS A 25 -5.23 -2.78 -10.81
C CYS A 25 -4.89 -4.04 -10.01
N ARG A 26 -3.95 -4.86 -10.51
CA ARG A 26 -3.47 -6.08 -9.83
C ARG A 26 -2.19 -5.87 -9.03
N LYS A 27 -1.77 -4.62 -8.84
CA LYS A 27 -0.57 -4.27 -8.08
C LYS A 27 -0.86 -4.42 -6.58
N TRP A 28 0.18 -4.78 -5.82
CA TRP A 28 0.10 -4.79 -4.37
C TRP A 28 -0.17 -3.39 -3.81
N GLY A 29 -1.06 -3.30 -2.83
CA GLY A 29 -1.40 -2.09 -2.11
C GLY A 29 -0.44 -1.85 -0.95
N GLY A 30 0.58 -1.03 -1.16
CA GLY A 30 1.55 -0.67 -0.11
C GLY A 30 1.08 0.45 0.83
N PHE A 31 0.03 1.18 0.44
CA PHE A 31 -0.43 2.37 1.15
C PHE A 31 -1.85 2.17 1.65
N GLY A 32 -1.99 1.98 2.96
CA GLY A 32 -3.27 1.81 3.65
C GLY A 32 -3.79 3.13 4.20
N HIS A 33 -5.06 3.44 3.98
CA HIS A 33 -5.74 4.55 4.64
C HIS A 33 -7.14 4.14 5.12
N SER A 34 -7.49 4.60 6.32
CA SER A 34 -8.85 4.56 6.81
C SER A 34 -9.23 5.90 7.43
N PRO A 35 -10.41 6.46 7.12
CA PRO A 35 -10.87 7.71 7.70
C PRO A 35 -11.23 7.59 9.19
N SER A 36 -11.47 6.38 9.72
CA SER A 36 -11.74 6.17 11.14
C SER A 36 -11.47 4.74 11.59
N LYS A 37 -11.35 4.50 12.90
CA LYS A 37 -11.17 3.14 13.45
C LYS A 37 -12.34 2.19 13.17
N ALA A 38 -13.51 2.72 12.80
CA ALA A 38 -14.70 1.93 12.51
C ALA A 38 -14.75 1.41 11.06
N ILE A 39 -13.92 1.97 10.16
CA ILE A 39 -13.92 1.64 8.74
C ILE A 39 -12.67 0.80 8.45
N PRO A 40 -12.80 -0.36 7.77
CA PRO A 40 -11.64 -1.15 7.34
C PRO A 40 -10.67 -0.31 6.51
N VAL A 41 -9.37 -0.57 6.68
CA VAL A 41 -8.34 0.05 5.85
C VAL A 41 -8.51 -0.40 4.41
N ARG A 42 -8.56 0.58 3.50
CA ARG A 42 -8.41 0.37 2.07
C ARG A 42 -6.95 0.55 1.67
N TRP A 43 -6.53 -0.14 0.62
CA TRP A 43 -5.13 -0.22 0.21
C TRP A 43 -4.96 0.18 -1.25
N TRP A 44 -3.90 0.93 -1.57
CA TRP A 44 -3.60 1.37 -2.92
C TRP A 44 -2.12 1.18 -3.26
N CYS A 45 -1.82 0.99 -4.54
CA CYS A 45 -0.47 1.19 -5.05
C CYS A 45 -0.15 2.70 -5.08
N TRP A 46 1.13 3.07 -5.21
CA TRP A 46 1.51 4.48 -5.20
C TRP A 46 0.84 5.30 -6.32
N GLU A 47 0.66 4.69 -7.49
CA GLU A 47 -0.01 5.32 -8.64
C GLU A 47 -1.45 5.74 -8.32
N HIS A 48 -2.23 4.87 -7.66
CA HIS A 48 -3.65 5.09 -7.38
C HIS A 48 -3.95 5.64 -5.99
N PHE A 49 -2.94 5.88 -5.14
CA PHE A 49 -3.18 6.39 -3.79
C PHE A 49 -3.87 7.79 -3.82
N PRO A 50 -5.08 7.96 -3.30
CA PRO A 50 -5.85 9.19 -3.53
C PRO A 50 -5.44 10.39 -2.67
N TYR A 51 -4.62 10.17 -1.62
CA TYR A 51 -4.25 11.21 -0.66
C TYR A 51 -2.82 11.74 -0.87
N LYS A 52 -2.36 11.76 -2.12
CA LYS A 52 -1.07 12.39 -2.47
C LYS A 52 -1.15 13.91 -2.29
N SER A 53 -0.05 14.53 -1.87
CA SER A 53 0.08 15.98 -1.96
C SER A 53 0.21 16.41 -3.43
N TYR A 54 -0.05 17.69 -3.69
CA TYR A 54 0.11 18.26 -5.04
C TYR A 54 1.52 17.98 -5.61
N GLU A 55 2.56 18.22 -4.83
CA GLU A 55 3.95 18.01 -5.26
C GLU A 55 4.25 16.53 -5.57
N GLN A 56 3.73 15.61 -4.75
CA GLN A 56 3.88 14.18 -4.95
C GLN A 56 3.17 13.71 -6.22
N GLU A 57 2.00 14.27 -6.50
CA GLU A 57 1.26 13.95 -7.73
C GLU A 57 1.96 14.50 -8.97
N GLN A 58 2.48 15.73 -8.93
CA GLN A 58 3.31 16.27 -10.02
C GLN A 58 4.57 15.43 -10.25
N ALA A 59 5.23 14.98 -9.17
CA ALA A 59 6.39 14.11 -9.28
C ALA A 59 6.06 12.76 -9.92
N LEU A 60 4.89 12.18 -9.63
CA LEU A 60 4.43 10.94 -10.25
C LEU A 60 4.17 11.14 -11.75
N ARG A 61 3.47 12.22 -12.14
CA ARG A 61 3.18 12.53 -13.54
C ARG A 61 4.46 12.65 -14.36
N ARG A 62 5.45 13.41 -13.86
CA ARG A 62 6.75 13.54 -14.53
C ARG A 62 7.51 12.22 -14.68
N LYS A 63 7.35 11.28 -13.74
CA LYS A 63 7.97 9.95 -13.88
C LYS A 63 7.30 9.16 -14.99
N ILE A 64 5.97 9.12 -15.01
CA ILE A 64 5.20 8.41 -16.04
C ILE A 64 5.47 8.97 -17.43
N GLU A 65 5.64 10.30 -17.57
CA GLU A 65 5.98 10.93 -18.85
C GLU A 65 7.41 10.67 -19.31
N ALA A 66 8.31 10.29 -18.40
CA ALA A 66 9.71 10.03 -18.68
C ALA A 66 10.02 8.55 -18.98
N ASP A 67 9.07 7.65 -18.71
CA ASP A 67 9.14 6.20 -18.95
C ASP A 67 8.49 5.82 -20.29
#